data_AF-A0A0E2HQC9-F1
#
_entry.id   AF-A0A0E2HQC9-F1
#
_cell.length_a   1.000
_cell.length_b   1.000
_cell.length_c   1.000
_cell.angle_alpha   90.00
_cell.angle_beta   90.00
_cell.angle_gamma   90.00
#
_symmetry.space_group_name_H-M   'P 1'
#
loop_
_entity.id
_entity.type
_entity.pdbx_description
1 polymer ?
#
loop_
_entity_poly.entity_id
_entity_poly.type
_entity_poly.pdbx_seq_one_letter_code
_entity_poly.pdbx_strand_id
1 'polypeptide(L)'
;MDENILQAVKDAAIGMLRGHEPDVDVYAEEIMRTDRTLEPEDEDGSKWYFVEVIPTSFTTISPDQTEAALMVSVDYHEPEESIRRYGEKAMELDRVFRPVFPFAYGGERRAATVARVTTNISGGMLHLTFPLTFIVSDRPEEGTEIGTLEMRTERG
;
A
#
# COMPACT_ATOMS: atom_id res chain seq x y z
N MET A 1 -0.12 11.95 -18.49
CA MET A 1 -0.81 10.67 -18.23
C MET A 1 -1.41 10.84 -16.87
N ASP A 2 -2.74 10.82 -16.76
CA ASP A 2 -3.45 10.95 -15.48
C ASP A 2 -3.01 9.81 -14.57
N GLU A 3 -2.13 10.10 -13.62
CA GLU A 3 -1.63 9.11 -12.70
C GLU A 3 -2.76 8.76 -11.71
N ASN A 4 -3.14 7.48 -11.68
CA ASN A 4 -4.22 7.01 -10.81
C ASN A 4 -3.66 6.67 -9.43
N ILE A 5 -4.09 7.39 -8.39
CA ILE A 5 -3.63 7.19 -7.02
C ILE A 5 -3.89 5.77 -6.51
N LEU A 6 -4.97 5.13 -6.96
CA LEU A 6 -5.29 3.74 -6.59
C LEU A 6 -4.23 2.79 -7.13
N GLN A 7 -3.80 3.02 -8.37
CA GLN A 7 -2.75 2.22 -9.01
C GLN A 7 -1.41 2.46 -8.33
N ALA A 8 -1.06 3.71 -8.02
CA ALA A 8 0.16 4.05 -7.30
C ALA A 8 0.28 3.33 -5.93
N VAL A 9 -0.81 3.32 -5.16
CA VAL A 9 -0.85 2.62 -3.86
C VAL A 9 -0.82 1.11 -4.03
N LYS A 10 -1.46 0.58 -5.09
CA LYS A 10 -1.44 -0.85 -5.42
C LYS A 10 -0.03 -1.31 -5.80
N ASP A 11 0.63 -0.62 -6.71
CA ASP A 11 2.01 -0.89 -7.12
C ASP A 11 2.98 -0.83 -5.93
N ALA A 12 2.77 0.13 -5.02
CA ALA A 12 3.54 0.21 -3.78
C ALA A 12 3.34 -1.03 -2.88
N ALA A 13 2.10 -1.47 -2.66
CA ALA A 13 1.81 -2.67 -1.87
C ALA A 13 2.43 -3.92 -2.51
N ILE A 14 2.29 -4.09 -3.82
CA ILE A 14 2.92 -5.18 -4.58
C ILE A 14 4.45 -5.13 -4.42
N GLY A 15 5.05 -3.95 -4.55
CA GLY A 15 6.48 -3.75 -4.38
C GLY A 15 6.98 -4.10 -2.98
N MET A 16 6.22 -3.74 -1.94
CA MET A 16 6.54 -4.11 -0.56
C MET A 16 6.46 -5.63 -0.34
N LEU A 17 5.43 -6.28 -0.87
CA LEU A 17 5.27 -7.74 -0.77
C LEU A 17 6.37 -8.49 -1.51
N ARG A 18 6.67 -8.11 -2.76
CA ARG A 18 7.78 -8.70 -3.54
C ARG A 18 9.15 -8.44 -2.92
N GLY A 19 9.32 -7.30 -2.24
CA GLY A 19 10.53 -7.00 -1.48
C GLY A 19 10.68 -7.84 -0.22
N HIS A 20 9.55 -8.23 0.39
CA HIS A 20 9.52 -9.09 1.57
C HIS A 20 9.70 -10.57 1.21
N GLU A 21 8.94 -11.06 0.24
CA GLU A 21 8.94 -12.45 -0.24
C GLU A 21 8.98 -12.48 -1.78
N PRO A 22 10.17 -12.45 -2.40
CA PRO A 22 10.31 -12.39 -3.85
C PRO A 22 9.92 -13.69 -4.56
N ASP A 23 9.88 -14.81 -3.84
CA ASP A 23 9.54 -16.14 -4.36
C ASP A 23 8.02 -16.44 -4.31
N VAL A 24 7.20 -15.50 -3.85
CA VAL A 24 5.74 -15.67 -3.73
C VAL A 24 5.05 -14.84 -4.81
N ASP A 25 4.10 -15.46 -5.52
CA ASP A 25 3.32 -14.77 -6.54
C ASP A 25 2.44 -13.69 -5.92
N VAL A 26 2.40 -12.51 -6.57
CA VAL A 26 1.59 -11.38 -6.12
C VAL A 26 0.68 -10.95 -7.28
N TYR A 27 -0.61 -11.16 -7.08
CA TYR A 27 -1.70 -10.75 -7.95
C TYR A 27 -2.34 -9.47 -7.41
N ALA A 28 -2.98 -8.71 -8.30
CA ALA A 28 -3.77 -7.56 -7.90
C ALA A 28 -4.91 -7.35 -8.91
N GLU A 29 -6.02 -6.79 -8.43
CA GLU A 29 -7.13 -6.45 -9.32
C GLU A 29 -6.66 -5.42 -10.36
N GLU A 30 -6.75 -5.71 -11.67
CA GLU A 30 -6.55 -4.68 -12.69
C GLU A 30 -7.74 -3.71 -12.66
N ILE A 31 -7.51 -2.44 -12.30
CA ILE A 31 -8.54 -1.41 -12.41
C ILE A 31 -8.68 -1.03 -13.88
N MET A 32 -9.24 -1.91 -14.72
CA MET A 32 -9.78 -1.55 -16.03
C MET A 32 -11.03 -2.36 -16.36
N ARG A 33 -12.16 -1.64 -16.37
CA ARG A 33 -13.13 -1.62 -17.48
C ARG A 33 -13.33 -2.97 -18.19
N THR A 34 -14.29 -3.75 -17.68
CA THR A 34 -15.02 -4.75 -18.46
C THR A 34 -14.15 -5.71 -19.30
N ASP A 35 -13.27 -6.48 -18.68
CA ASP A 35 -12.92 -7.77 -19.29
C ASP A 35 -12.77 -8.83 -18.22
N ARG A 36 -13.51 -9.92 -18.45
CA ARG A 36 -13.93 -10.91 -17.46
C ARG A 36 -13.21 -12.20 -17.81
N THR A 37 -11.88 -12.20 -17.71
CA THR A 37 -11.05 -13.31 -18.21
C THR A 37 -9.76 -13.51 -17.41
N LEU A 38 -9.73 -13.09 -16.16
CA LEU A 38 -8.68 -13.48 -15.22
C LEU A 38 -9.34 -14.16 -14.02
N GLU A 39 -9.94 -15.32 -14.28
CA GLU A 39 -10.02 -16.34 -13.23
C GLU A 39 -8.57 -16.79 -12.98
N PRO A 40 -8.10 -16.90 -11.73
CA PRO A 40 -6.76 -17.42 -11.45
C PRO A 40 -6.74 -18.92 -11.81
N GLU A 41 -6.44 -19.25 -13.06
CA GLU A 41 -6.44 -20.63 -13.58
C GLU A 41 -5.24 -21.49 -13.09
N ASP A 42 -4.47 -21.05 -12.08
CA ASP A 42 -3.34 -21.77 -11.52
C ASP A 42 -3.42 -21.90 -9.98
N GLU A 43 -4.53 -22.46 -9.47
CA GLU A 43 -4.72 -22.83 -8.05
C GLU A 43 -4.07 -24.18 -7.65
N ASP A 44 -2.93 -24.57 -8.23
CA ASP A 44 -2.26 -25.83 -7.86
C ASP A 44 -1.15 -25.59 -6.81
N GLY A 45 -1.56 -25.42 -5.55
CA GLY A 45 -0.73 -25.65 -4.37
C GLY A 45 0.39 -24.65 -4.03
N SER A 46 0.47 -23.52 -4.73
CA SER A 46 1.51 -22.50 -4.48
C SER A 46 1.04 -21.38 -3.56
N LYS A 47 1.98 -20.74 -2.86
CA LYS A 47 1.70 -19.57 -2.02
C LYS A 47 1.46 -18.36 -2.90
N TRP A 48 0.50 -17.52 -2.54
CA TRP A 48 0.24 -16.29 -3.27
C TRP A 48 -0.31 -15.18 -2.39
N TYR A 49 -0.14 -13.95 -2.86
CA TYR A 49 -0.76 -12.74 -2.36
C TYR A 49 -1.74 -12.17 -3.39
N PHE A 50 -2.88 -11.68 -2.95
CA PHE A 50 -3.80 -10.88 -3.75
C PHE A 50 -3.98 -9.51 -3.13
N VAL A 51 -3.78 -8.45 -3.91
CA VAL A 51 -3.83 -7.06 -3.44
C VAL A 51 -4.99 -6.30 -4.08
N GLU A 52 -5.83 -5.71 -3.23
CA GLU A 52 -6.93 -4.84 -3.63
C GLU A 52 -6.79 -3.46 -2.95
N VAL A 53 -7.15 -2.40 -3.67
CA VAL A 53 -7.15 -1.04 -3.14
C VAL A 53 -8.52 -0.43 -3.37
N ILE A 54 -9.24 -0.20 -2.28
CA ILE A 54 -10.63 0.25 -2.29
C ILE A 54 -10.68 1.72 -1.87
N PRO A 55 -11.16 2.64 -2.74
CA PRO A 55 -11.40 4.02 -2.33
C PRO A 55 -12.51 4.07 -1.28
N THR A 56 -12.21 4.67 -0.13
CA THR A 56 -13.19 4.85 0.95
C THR A 56 -13.85 6.22 0.87
N SER A 57 -13.06 7.29 0.68
CA SER A 57 -13.58 8.64 0.49
C SER A 57 -12.55 9.57 -0.16
N PHE A 58 -13.05 10.59 -0.85
CA PHE A 58 -12.28 11.74 -1.30
C PHE A 58 -12.95 13.00 -0.76
N THR A 59 -12.22 13.79 0.02
CA THR A 59 -12.76 14.98 0.68
C THR A 59 -11.95 16.19 0.28
N THR A 60 -12.60 17.17 -0.34
CA THR A 60 -11.97 18.46 -0.66
C THR A 60 -11.72 19.23 0.65
N ILE A 61 -10.44 19.45 0.95
CA ILE A 61 -10.01 20.19 2.15
C ILE A 61 -9.75 21.66 1.80
N SER A 62 -9.26 21.93 0.59
CA SER A 62 -8.96 23.27 0.08
C SER A 62 -9.02 23.27 -1.45
N PRO A 63 -8.99 24.44 -2.13
CA PRO A 63 -9.12 24.53 -3.59
C PRO A 63 -8.13 23.67 -4.38
N ASP A 64 -6.97 23.38 -3.80
CA ASP A 64 -5.88 22.59 -4.38
C ASP A 64 -5.55 21.32 -3.57
N GLN A 65 -6.32 20.99 -2.52
CA GLN A 65 -6.03 19.85 -1.65
C GLN A 65 -7.25 18.93 -1.47
N THR A 66 -7.01 17.64 -1.67
CA THR A 66 -7.98 16.57 -1.43
C THR A 66 -7.39 15.57 -0.47
N GLU A 67 -8.09 15.30 0.63
CA GLU A 67 -7.80 14.15 1.48
C GLU A 67 -8.35 12.89 0.79
N ALA A 68 -7.45 11.96 0.50
CA ALA A 68 -7.80 10.64 0.00
C ALA A 68 -7.75 9.64 1.16
N ALA A 69 -8.85 8.92 1.36
CA ALA A 69 -8.92 7.80 2.28
C ALA A 69 -9.13 6.52 1.46
N LEU A 70 -8.18 5.60 1.56
CA LEU A 70 -8.14 4.33 0.85
C LEU A 70 -8.07 3.19 1.86
N MET A 71 -8.61 2.04 1.49
CA MET A 71 -8.44 0.79 2.23
C MET A 71 -7.64 -0.17 1.37
N VAL A 72 -6.50 -0.62 1.89
CA VAL A 72 -5.71 -1.67 1.25
C VAL A 72 -6.13 -3.00 1.86
N SER A 73 -6.50 -3.95 0.99
CA SER A 73 -6.77 -5.33 1.34
C SER A 73 -5.69 -6.22 0.74
N VAL A 74 -5.17 -7.15 1.54
CA VAL A 74 -4.18 -8.14 1.12
C VAL A 74 -4.66 -9.50 1.59
N ASP A 75 -4.89 -10.40 0.64
CA ASP A 75 -5.19 -11.80 0.93
C ASP A 75 -3.93 -12.63 0.71
N TYR A 76 -3.69 -13.57 1.61
CA TYR A 76 -2.57 -14.50 1.53
C TYR A 76 -3.07 -15.93 1.66
N HIS A 77 -2.65 -16.76 0.70
CA HIS A 77 -2.93 -18.18 0.68
C HIS A 77 -1.64 -18.99 0.80
N GLU A 78 -1.74 -20.11 1.51
CA GLU A 78 -0.72 -21.14 1.54
C GLU A 78 -1.35 -22.52 1.67
N PRO A 79 -0.75 -23.56 1.08
CA PRO A 79 -1.37 -24.90 0.99
C PRO A 79 -1.47 -25.62 2.35
N GLU A 80 -0.67 -25.23 3.35
CA GLU A 80 -0.75 -25.83 4.69
C GLU A 80 -2.04 -25.41 5.44
N GLU A 81 -2.69 -24.31 5.01
CA GLU A 81 -3.91 -23.73 5.60
C GLU A 81 -3.91 -23.67 7.14
N SER A 82 -2.72 -23.46 7.72
CA SER A 82 -2.53 -23.59 9.16
C SER A 82 -2.79 -22.28 9.87
N ILE A 83 -3.77 -22.25 10.78
CA ILE A 83 -4.07 -21.08 11.62
C ILE A 83 -2.81 -20.56 12.33
N ARG A 84 -1.93 -21.48 12.78
CA ARG A 84 -0.67 -21.09 13.42
C ARG A 84 0.25 -20.35 12.45
N ARG A 85 0.42 -20.88 11.23
CA ARG A 85 1.25 -20.25 10.19
C ARG A 85 0.69 -18.91 9.78
N TYR A 86 -0.62 -18.81 9.58
CA TYR A 86 -1.28 -17.54 9.31
C TYR A 86 -1.13 -16.54 10.44
N GLY A 87 -1.15 -16.99 11.71
CA GLY A 87 -0.86 -16.13 12.86
C GLY A 87 0.58 -15.59 12.84
N GLU A 88 1.56 -16.44 12.53
CA GLU A 88 2.96 -16.03 12.38
C GLU A 88 3.11 -15.05 11.21
N LYS A 89 2.51 -15.38 10.05
CA LYS A 89 2.52 -14.55 8.84
C LYS A 89 1.85 -13.19 9.04
N ALA A 90 0.76 -13.15 9.80
CA ALA A 90 0.07 -11.91 10.16
C ALA A 90 1.01 -10.95 10.92
N MET A 91 1.82 -11.47 11.85
CA MET A 91 2.80 -10.66 12.59
C MET A 91 3.96 -10.21 11.71
N GLU A 92 4.37 -11.02 10.73
CA GLU A 92 5.39 -10.64 9.74
C GLU A 92 4.91 -9.50 8.86
N LEU A 93 3.73 -9.66 8.24
CA LEU A 93 3.15 -8.67 7.33
C LEU A 93 2.79 -7.36 8.04
N ASP A 94 2.35 -7.44 9.30
CA ASP A 94 2.15 -6.26 10.14
C ASP A 94 3.41 -5.39 10.25
N ARG A 95 4.60 -6.01 10.36
CA ARG A 95 5.89 -5.32 10.41
C ARG A 95 6.36 -4.81 9.05
N VAL A 96 5.87 -5.40 7.96
CA VAL A 96 6.16 -4.94 6.60
C VAL A 96 5.40 -3.65 6.32
N PHE A 97 4.10 -3.60 6.65
CA PHE A 97 3.26 -2.44 6.33
C PHE A 97 3.34 -1.31 7.35
N ARG A 98 3.62 -1.61 8.63
CA ARG A 98 3.77 -0.58 9.67
C ARG A 98 5.22 -0.20 9.90
N PRO A 99 5.49 1.04 10.35
CA PRO A 99 4.51 2.12 10.58
C PRO A 99 4.27 3.01 9.35
N VAL A 100 5.09 2.88 8.31
CA VAL A 100 5.09 3.79 7.16
C VAL A 100 4.93 3.01 5.87
N PHE A 101 3.95 3.41 5.07
CA PHE A 101 3.66 2.88 3.74
C PHE A 101 4.16 3.87 2.67
N PRO A 102 5.32 3.62 2.03
CA PRO A 102 5.84 4.46 0.97
C PRO A 102 5.14 4.18 -0.36
N PHE A 103 4.83 5.22 -1.14
CA PHE A 103 4.28 5.10 -2.50
C PHE A 103 4.77 6.25 -3.37
N ALA A 104 4.79 6.07 -4.69
CA ALA A 104 5.14 7.13 -5.62
C ALA A 104 3.87 7.68 -6.27
N TYR A 105 3.63 8.98 -6.16
CA TYR A 105 2.50 9.64 -6.81
C TYR A 105 2.86 11.06 -7.26
N GLY A 106 2.46 11.45 -8.48
CA GLY A 106 2.79 12.72 -9.11
C GLY A 106 4.26 12.87 -9.47
N GLY A 107 5.00 11.76 -9.64
CA GLY A 107 6.47 11.78 -9.77
C GLY A 107 7.23 12.03 -8.46
N GLU A 108 6.53 12.10 -7.33
CA GLU A 108 7.11 12.33 -6.00
C GLU A 108 7.04 11.07 -5.14
N ARG A 109 8.04 10.87 -4.27
CA ARG A 109 7.97 9.83 -3.23
C ARG A 109 7.16 10.35 -2.06
N ARG A 110 6.03 9.70 -1.81
CA ARG A 110 5.12 9.99 -0.70
C ARG A 110 5.13 8.84 0.31
N ALA A 111 4.60 9.11 1.48
CA ALA A 111 4.47 8.12 2.53
C ALA A 111 3.21 8.38 3.35
N ALA A 112 2.49 7.32 3.71
CA ALA A 112 1.33 7.36 4.59
C ALA A 112 1.61 6.56 5.87
N THR A 113 1.05 6.99 7.00
CA THR A 113 1.18 6.26 8.26
C THR A 113 0.14 5.13 8.31
N VAL A 114 0.58 3.91 8.58
CA VAL A 114 -0.30 2.76 8.82
C VAL A 114 -0.51 2.63 10.32
N ALA A 115 -1.61 3.19 10.82
CA ALA A 115 -1.91 3.18 12.26
C ALA A 115 -2.14 1.76 12.79
N ARG A 116 -2.78 0.90 12.00
CA ARG A 116 -3.09 -0.49 12.35
C ARG A 116 -3.26 -1.35 11.11
N VAL A 117 -2.90 -2.62 11.25
CA VAL A 117 -3.28 -3.69 10.32
C VAL A 117 -4.29 -4.58 11.04
N THR A 118 -5.43 -4.81 10.40
CA THR A 118 -6.48 -5.71 10.89
C THR A 118 -6.33 -7.03 10.17
N THR A 119 -6.30 -8.13 10.90
CA THR A 119 -6.12 -9.46 10.33
C THR A 119 -7.28 -10.38 10.65
N ASN A 120 -7.72 -11.17 9.68
CA ASN A 120 -8.77 -12.17 9.84
C ASN A 120 -8.36 -13.45 9.11
N ILE A 121 -8.56 -14.62 9.73
CA ILE A 121 -8.28 -15.91 9.09
C ILE A 121 -9.63 -16.56 8.81
N SER A 122 -9.97 -16.70 7.54
CA SER A 122 -11.23 -17.29 7.10
C SER A 122 -11.09 -17.92 5.72
N GLY A 123 -11.92 -18.92 5.42
CA GLY A 123 -11.96 -19.52 4.08
C GLY A 123 -10.62 -20.10 3.61
N GLY A 124 -9.76 -20.58 4.53
CA GLY A 124 -8.45 -21.13 4.17
C GLY A 124 -7.40 -20.07 3.79
N MET A 125 -7.61 -18.82 4.20
CA MET A 125 -6.73 -17.69 3.85
C MET A 125 -6.54 -16.73 5.02
N LEU A 126 -5.45 -15.97 4.96
CA LEU A 126 -5.20 -14.82 5.82
C LEU A 126 -5.57 -13.55 5.07
N HIS A 127 -6.52 -12.81 5.62
CA HIS A 127 -6.95 -11.51 5.12
C HIS A 127 -6.35 -10.41 5.99
N LEU A 128 -5.70 -9.43 5.38
CA LEU A 128 -5.17 -8.25 6.04
C LEU A 128 -5.79 -6.99 5.44
N THR A 129 -6.25 -6.09 6.29
CA THR A 129 -6.80 -4.80 5.85
C THR A 129 -6.20 -3.67 6.67
N PHE A 130 -5.85 -2.57 6.01
CA PHE A 130 -5.42 -1.36 6.69
C PHE A 130 -5.86 -0.09 5.96
N PRO A 131 -6.32 0.93 6.69
CA PRO A 131 -6.66 2.21 6.10
C PRO A 131 -5.40 3.05 5.85
N LEU A 132 -5.39 3.75 4.73
CA LEU A 132 -4.45 4.80 4.39
C LEU A 132 -5.21 6.11 4.23
N THR A 133 -4.72 7.16 4.89
CA THR A 133 -5.26 8.52 4.75
C THR A 133 -4.10 9.46 4.50
N PHE A 134 -4.19 10.27 3.45
CA PHE A 134 -3.16 11.23 3.08
C PHE A 134 -3.75 12.36 2.24
N ILE A 135 -3.05 13.49 2.21
CA ILE A 135 -3.44 14.66 1.42
C ILE A 135 -2.74 14.58 0.06
N VAL A 136 -3.53 14.77 -0.99
CA VAL A 136 -3.08 14.94 -2.36
C VAL A 136 -3.26 16.41 -2.72
N SER A 137 -2.20 17.02 -3.23
CA SER A 137 -2.21 18.39 -3.72
C SER A 137 -2.13 18.39 -5.24
N ASP A 138 -2.95 19.19 -5.89
CA ASP A 138 -2.97 19.34 -7.36
C ASP A 138 -1.83 20.24 -7.87
N ARG A 139 -1.19 21.00 -6.96
CA ARG A 139 0.03 21.76 -7.27
C ARG A 139 1.27 20.93 -6.94
N PRO A 140 2.32 20.94 -7.79
CA PRO A 140 3.63 20.49 -7.37
C PRO A 140 4.04 21.33 -6.17
N GLU A 141 4.51 20.69 -5.10
CA GLU A 141 5.11 21.41 -3.98
C GLU A 141 6.36 22.13 -4.53
N GLU A 142 6.26 23.44 -4.78
CA GLU A 142 7.46 24.27 -4.94
C GLU A 142 8.25 24.13 -3.64
N GLY A 143 9.30 23.31 -3.70
CA GLY A 143 10.13 22.97 -2.56
C GLY A 143 10.46 24.21 -1.76
N THR A 144 10.02 24.25 -0.51
CA THR A 144 10.54 25.25 0.43
C THR A 144 12.02 24.95 0.57
N GLU A 145 12.87 25.73 -0.11
CA GLU A 145 14.30 25.79 0.14
C GLU A 145 14.48 25.99 1.64
N ILE A 146 14.91 24.94 2.34
CA ILE A 146 15.33 25.05 3.73
C ILE A 146 16.59 25.91 3.70
N GLY A 147 16.39 27.20 3.99
CA GLY A 147 17.46 28.19 4.04
C GLY A 147 18.63 27.66 4.84
N THR A 148 19.80 27.63 4.20
CA THR A 148 21.06 27.23 4.83
C THR A 148 21.28 28.07 6.08
N LEU A 149 21.22 27.43 7.26
CA LEU A 149 21.52 28.09 8.52
C LEU A 149 23.04 28.34 8.58
N GLU A 150 23.49 29.52 8.13
CA GLU A 150 24.87 29.96 8.32
C GLU A 150 25.18 30.11 9.82
N MET A 151 25.82 29.09 10.40
CA MET A 151 26.38 29.15 11.74
C MET A 151 27.63 30.05 11.73
N ARG A 152 27.43 31.30 12.12
CA ARG A 152 28.51 32.24 12.43
C ARG A 152 29.11 31.80 13.76
N THR A 153 30.31 31.22 13.72
CA THR A 153 31.08 30.98 14.94
C THR A 153 31.94 32.21 15.20
N GLU A 154 31.50 33.06 16.14
CA GLU A 154 32.34 34.13 16.66
C GLU A 154 33.41 33.52 17.58
N ARG A 155 34.67 33.86 17.28
CA ARG A 155 35.87 33.48 18.02
C ARG A 155 35.87 34.09 19.44
N GLY A 156 36.29 33.28 20.41
CA GLY A 156 36.88 33.72 21.67
C GLY A 156 38.35 33.30 21.73
#